data_AF-A0A2K6F2I3-F1
#
_entry.id   AF-A0A2K6F2I3-F1
#
_cell.length_a   1.000
_cell.length_b   1.000
_cell.length_c   1.000
_cell.angle_alpha   90.00
_cell.angle_beta   90.00
_cell.angle_gamma   90.00
#
_symmetry.space_group_name_H-M   'P 1'
#
loop_
_entity.id
_entity.type
_entity.pdbx_description
1 polymer ?
#
loop_
_entity_poly.entity_id
_entity_poly.type
_entity_poly.pdbx_seq_one_letter_code
_entity_poly.pdbx_strand_id
1 'polypeptide(L)'
;MDEEYDVIVLGTGLTECILSGIMSVNGKKVLHMDRNPYYGGESSSITPLEELYKRFQLLEGPPESMGRGRDWNPGPSVPALFGLPCWEGEFCVPLV
;
A
#
# COMPACT_ATOMS: atom_id res chain seq x y z
N MET A 1 7.60 2.62 26.09
CA MET A 1 6.24 2.37 25.62
C MET A 1 5.37 2.51 26.84
N ASP A 2 4.30 3.30 26.77
CA ASP A 2 3.45 3.47 27.94
C ASP A 2 2.65 2.19 28.18
N GLU A 3 2.36 1.89 29.44
CA GLU A 3 1.69 0.63 29.81
C GLU A 3 0.18 0.66 29.54
N GLU A 4 -0.39 1.85 29.35
CA GLU A 4 -1.84 2.04 29.23
C GLU A 4 -2.19 2.97 28.06
N TYR A 5 -3.17 2.53 27.26
CA TYR A 5 -3.73 3.21 26.09
C TYR A 5 -5.26 3.09 26.14
N ASP A 6 -5.96 4.13 25.69
CA ASP A 6 -7.43 4.11 25.62
C ASP A 6 -7.95 3.22 24.49
N VAL A 7 -7.20 3.16 23.38
CA VAL A 7 -7.57 2.42 22.17
C VAL A 7 -6.32 1.79 21.57
N ILE A 8 -6.42 0.52 21.19
CA ILE A 8 -5.38 -0.19 20.44
C ILE A 8 -5.95 -0.54 19.07
N VAL A 9 -5.31 -0.05 18.02
CA VAL A 9 -5.68 -0.30 16.62
C VAL A 9 -4.64 -1.25 16.02
N LEU A 10 -5.12 -2.38 15.52
CA LEU A 10 -4.30 -3.40 14.88
C LEU A 10 -4.54 -3.39 13.38
N GLY A 11 -3.49 -3.09 12.61
CA GLY A 11 -3.53 -2.94 11.17
C GLY A 11 -3.49 -1.49 10.73
N THR A 12 -2.82 -1.23 9.63
CA THR A 12 -2.62 0.11 9.04
C THR A 12 -3.38 0.28 7.73
N GLY A 13 -4.49 -0.44 7.57
CA GLY A 13 -5.40 -0.23 6.45
C GLY A 13 -6.05 1.16 6.49
N LEU A 14 -6.72 1.52 5.41
CA LEU A 14 -7.33 2.84 5.26
C LEU A 14 -8.37 3.11 6.36
N THR A 15 -9.24 2.15 6.64
CA THR A 15 -10.28 2.26 7.65
C THR A 15 -9.69 2.41 9.05
N GLU A 16 -8.72 1.56 9.39
CA GLU A 16 -8.03 1.59 10.69
C GLU A 16 -7.31 2.91 10.90
N CYS A 17 -6.63 3.42 9.87
CA CYS A 17 -5.92 4.70 9.91
C CYS A 17 -6.88 5.88 10.13
N ILE A 18 -8.01 5.90 9.43
CA ILE A 18 -9.03 6.94 9.60
C ILE A 18 -9.62 6.90 11.02
N LEU A 19 -9.98 5.70 11.52
CA LEU A 19 -10.52 5.54 12.86
C LEU A 19 -9.50 5.94 13.94
N SER A 20 -8.24 5.52 13.78
CA SER A 20 -7.12 5.91 14.64
C SER A 20 -6.97 7.43 14.71
N GLY A 21 -7.02 8.11 13.55
CA GLY A 21 -6.98 9.56 13.45
C GLY A 21 -8.13 10.26 14.17
N ILE A 22 -9.37 9.81 13.97
CA ILE A 22 -10.56 10.39 14.64
C ILE A 22 -10.47 10.23 16.16
N MET A 23 -10.05 9.05 16.65
CA MET A 23 -9.89 8.80 18.08
C MET A 23 -8.78 9.67 18.69
N SER A 24 -7.68 9.88 17.96
CA SER A 24 -6.60 10.78 18.38
C SER A 24 -7.06 12.24 18.45
N VAL A 25 -7.87 12.70 17.48
CA VAL A 25 -8.44 14.06 17.49
C VAL A 25 -9.40 14.26 18.67
N ASN A 26 -10.13 13.22 19.06
CA ASN A 26 -11.00 13.22 20.22
C ASN A 26 -10.25 13.12 21.57
N GLY A 27 -8.91 13.22 21.57
CA GLY A 27 -8.09 13.25 22.77
C GLY A 27 -7.85 11.88 23.42
N LYS A 28 -8.10 10.77 22.70
CA LYS A 28 -7.78 9.43 23.17
C LYS A 28 -6.32 9.10 22.93
N LYS A 29 -5.72 8.37 23.86
CA LYS A 29 -4.37 7.83 23.73
C LYS A 29 -4.43 6.54 22.91
N VAL A 30 -4.12 6.64 21.62
CA VAL A 30 -4.23 5.53 20.67
C VAL A 30 -2.87 4.86 20.44
N LEU A 31 -2.82 3.54 20.55
CA LEU A 31 -1.70 2.73 20.09
C LEU A 31 -2.05 2.12 18.73
N HIS A 32 -1.40 2.57 17.67
CA HIS A 32 -1.63 2.08 16.32
C HIS A 32 -0.44 1.23 15.86
N MET A 33 -0.65 -0.07 15.65
CA MET A 33 0.39 -1.03 15.31
C MET A 33 -0.03 -1.97 14.18
N ASP A 34 0.93 -2.47 13.42
CA ASP A 34 0.71 -3.49 12.39
C ASP A 34 1.67 -4.66 12.60
N ARG A 35 1.25 -5.86 12.19
CA ARG A 35 2.12 -7.04 12.12
C ARG A 35 3.04 -6.99 10.89
N ASN A 36 2.61 -6.29 9.84
CA ASN A 36 3.32 -6.20 8.58
C ASN A 36 4.41 -5.13 8.68
N PRO A 37 5.58 -5.33 8.05
CA PRO A 37 6.63 -4.31 7.98
C PRO A 37 6.30 -3.17 7.01
N TYR A 38 5.07 -3.10 6.49
CA TYR A 38 4.61 -2.13 5.51
C TYR A 38 3.23 -1.58 5.90
N TYR A 39 2.99 -0.31 5.54
CA TYR A 39 1.70 0.35 5.78
C TYR A 39 0.65 -0.06 4.74
N GLY A 40 -0.63 0.04 5.12
CA GLY A 40 -1.76 -0.13 4.22
C GLY A 40 -2.39 -1.53 4.23
N GLY A 41 -1.77 -2.53 4.86
CA GLY A 41 -2.33 -3.88 4.95
C GLY A 41 -2.67 -4.46 3.57
N GLU A 42 -3.94 -4.83 3.36
CA GLU A 42 -4.44 -5.27 2.05
C GLU A 42 -4.52 -4.13 1.02
N SER A 43 -4.62 -2.88 1.48
CA SER A 43 -4.61 -1.65 0.68
C SER A 43 -3.20 -1.11 0.41
N SER A 44 -2.13 -1.86 0.75
CA SER A 44 -0.75 -1.41 0.60
C SER A 44 -0.39 -1.16 -0.87
N SER A 45 0.17 0.00 -1.17
CA SER A 45 0.83 0.24 -2.44
C SER A 45 2.23 -0.37 -2.44
N ILE A 46 2.68 -0.87 -3.58
CA ILE A 46 3.92 -1.65 -3.67
C ILE A 46 4.92 -0.91 -4.56
N THR A 47 6.02 -0.47 -3.96
CA THR A 47 7.15 0.15 -4.64
C THR A 47 8.43 -0.51 -4.16
N PRO A 48 9.41 -0.79 -5.04
CA PRO A 48 9.41 -0.53 -6.48
C PRO A 48 8.67 -1.61 -7.27
N LEU A 49 8.48 -1.39 -8.57
CA LEU A 49 7.74 -2.27 -9.47
C LEU A 49 8.24 -3.73 -9.42
N GLU A 50 9.52 -3.96 -9.18
CA GLU A 50 10.11 -5.31 -9.04
C GLU A 50 9.51 -6.08 -7.85
N GLU A 51 9.19 -5.42 -6.75
CA GLU A 51 8.53 -6.04 -5.59
C GLU A 51 7.06 -6.40 -5.91
N LEU A 52 6.41 -5.66 -6.82
CA LEU A 52 5.08 -6.04 -7.33
C LEU A 52 5.17 -7.36 -8.08
N TYR A 53 6.08 -7.46 -9.05
CA TYR A 53 6.26 -8.68 -9.85
C TYR A 53 6.59 -9.90 -8.98
N LYS A 54 7.45 -9.71 -7.98
CA LYS A 54 7.77 -10.73 -6.99
C LYS A 54 6.56 -11.14 -6.14
N ARG A 55 5.73 -10.19 -5.70
CA ARG A 55 4.51 -10.48 -4.93
C ARG A 55 3.51 -11.34 -5.72
N PHE A 56 3.41 -11.13 -7.03
CA PHE A 56 2.53 -11.89 -7.92
C PHE A 56 3.19 -13.08 -8.59
N GLN A 57 4.42 -13.42 -8.20
CA GLN A 57 5.20 -14.54 -8.75
C GLN A 57 5.30 -14.49 -10.28
N LEU A 58 5.35 -13.29 -10.84
CA LEU A 58 5.56 -13.07 -12.27
C LEU A 58 7.04 -13.32 -12.56
N LEU A 59 7.30 -14.38 -13.33
CA LEU A 59 8.65 -14.86 -13.64
C LEU A 59 9.42 -13.92 -14.57
N GLU A 60 8.69 -13.16 -15.39
CA GLU A 60 9.24 -12.11 -16.23
C GLU A 60 9.24 -10.83 -15.41
N GLY A 61 10.41 -10.28 -15.06
CA GLY A 61 10.49 -8.99 -14.38
C GLY A 61 9.86 -7.85 -15.21
N PRO A 62 9.72 -6.64 -14.63
CA PRO A 62 9.13 -5.52 -15.35
C PRO A 62 9.88 -5.23 -16.66
N PRO A 63 9.18 -5.04 -17.80
CA PRO A 63 9.82 -4.77 -19.07
C PRO A 63 10.49 -3.38 -19.07
N GLU A 64 11.58 -3.21 -19.82
CA GLU A 64 12.33 -1.95 -19.91
C GLU A 64 11.46 -0.76 -20.36
N SER A 65 10.38 -1.03 -21.09
CA SER A 65 9.41 -0.03 -21.53
C SER A 65 8.63 0.65 -20.39
N MET A 66 8.56 0.03 -19.21
CA MET A 66 7.90 0.63 -18.03
C MET A 66 8.79 1.67 -17.32
N GLY A 67 10.04 1.86 -17.76
CA GLY A 67 10.93 2.86 -17.17
C GLY A 67 11.44 2.45 -15.78
N ARG A 68 11.70 3.43 -14.90
CA ARG A 68 12.31 3.18 -13.60
C ARG A 68 11.26 2.66 -12.60
N GLY A 69 11.46 1.47 -12.05
CA GLY A 69 10.53 0.84 -11.10
C GLY A 69 10.21 1.66 -9.84
N ARG A 70 11.01 2.67 -9.48
CA ARG A 70 10.75 3.57 -8.34
C ARG A 70 9.68 4.62 -8.61
N ASP A 71 9.43 4.94 -9.89
CA ASP A 71 8.45 5.95 -10.28
C ASP A 71 7.02 5.38 -10.19
N TRP A 72 6.90 4.08 -9.91
CA TRP A 72 5.68 3.31 -9.81
C TRP A 72 5.26 3.12 -8.36
N ASN A 73 3.99 3.46 -8.05
CA ASN A 73 3.34 3.13 -6.79
C ASN A 73 1.98 2.42 -7.03
N PRO A 74 2.00 1.21 -7.64
CA PRO A 74 0.80 0.44 -7.93
C PRO A 74 0.03 0.09 -6.66
N GLY A 75 -1.29 0.24 -6.73
CA GLY A 75 -2.20 -0.30 -5.72
C GLY A 75 -2.27 -1.83 -5.75
N PRO A 76 -2.92 -2.45 -4.76
CA PRO A 76 -2.98 -3.91 -4.61
C PRO A 76 -3.83 -4.63 -5.66
N SER A 77 -4.69 -3.92 -6.40
CA SER A 77 -5.62 -4.47 -7.41
C SER A 77 -5.06 -4.49 -8.84
N VAL A 78 -3.86 -3.96 -9.08
CA VAL A 78 -3.19 -3.93 -10.39
C VAL A 78 -2.93 -5.31 -11.06
N PRO A 79 -2.73 -6.44 -10.35
CA PRO A 79 -2.28 -7.70 -10.96
C PRO A 79 -3.26 -8.38 -11.90
N ALA A 80 -4.57 -8.22 -11.63
CA ALA A 80 -5.62 -8.87 -12.41
C ALA A 80 -5.76 -8.29 -13.84
N LEU A 81 -5.01 -7.23 -14.16
CA LEU A 81 -5.08 -6.51 -15.43
C LEU A 81 -3.84 -6.71 -16.33
N PHE A 82 -2.82 -7.49 -15.92
CA PHE A 82 -1.60 -7.73 -16.73
C PHE A 82 -1.79 -8.76 -17.86
N GLY A 83 -2.93 -8.69 -18.56
CA GLY A 83 -3.18 -9.42 -19.81
C GLY A 83 -3.35 -8.46 -20.99
N LEU A 84 -2.25 -8.08 -21.65
CA LEU A 84 -2.17 -7.41 -22.95
C LEU A 84 -2.62 -5.91 -23.00
N PRO A 85 -2.63 -5.24 -24.18
CA PRO A 85 -1.68 -4.20 -24.58
C PRO A 85 -2.45 -2.90 -24.81
N CYS A 86 -3.08 -2.32 -23.79
CA CYS A 86 -3.85 -1.10 -24.00
C CYS A 86 -3.95 -0.36 -22.67
N TRP A 87 -3.05 0.60 -22.50
CA TRP A 87 -2.97 1.44 -21.33
C TRP A 87 -3.64 2.78 -21.66
N GLU A 88 -4.95 2.75 -21.86
CA GLU A 88 -5.78 3.93 -21.95
C GLU A 88 -6.70 4.00 -20.73
N GLY A 89 -6.56 5.08 -19.96
CA GLY A 89 -7.63 5.55 -19.09
C GLY A 89 -7.55 5.12 -17.63
N GLU A 90 -7.09 6.07 -16.83
CA GLU A 90 -7.43 6.26 -15.41
C GLU A 90 -6.71 5.37 -14.37
N PHE A 91 -5.96 6.06 -13.50
CA PHE A 91 -5.24 5.56 -12.33
C PHE A 91 -3.89 4.88 -12.53
N CYS A 92 -3.03 5.49 -13.34
CA CYS A 92 -1.59 5.35 -13.15
C CYS A 92 -0.93 6.72 -13.12
N VAL A 93 -0.60 7.16 -11.91
CA VAL A 93 0.19 8.37 -11.74
C VAL A 93 1.64 7.91 -11.53
N PRO A 94 2.54 8.08 -12.52
CA PRO A 94 3.96 8.13 -12.19
C PRO A 94 4.15 9.29 -11.21
N LEU A 95 4.91 9.05 -10.14
CA LEU A 95 5.31 10.12 -9.23
C LEU A 95 6.19 11.11 -10.00
N VAL A 96 5.58 12.19 -10.46
CA VAL A 96 6.28 13.39 -10.96
C VAL A 96 6.80 14.18 -9.77
#